data_AF-A0A535UYN5-F1
#
_entry.id   AF-A0A535UYN5-F1
#
_cell.length_a   1.000
_cell.length_b   1.000
_cell.length_c   1.000
_cell.angle_alpha   90.00
_cell.angle_beta   90.00
_cell.angle_gamma   90.00
#
_symmetry.space_group_name_H-M   'P 1'
#
loop_
_entity.id
_entity.type
_entity.pdbx_description
1 polymer ?
#
loop_
_entity_poly.entity_id
_entity_poly.type
_entity_poly.pdbx_seq_one_letter_code
_entity_poly.pdbx_strand_id
1 'polypeptide(L)'
;MCSSTRGRRALLRLAAAAILAASAGSALLRPATPSADADTFGPAARLHVQLAGVPGPPAGGWLRVGDVGSFAGSLTFEQTSGHLGVVNSMSLEDYVRGISEMPGDWPIPSLEAQAVAARTFGLYHVLVNGDHGPWPGTDAEICATDKCQVYRGLPDGVQASRWVAAVAATAGQVLMYRGGVIESFYASSDGGRTRSGSVPWLPSVEDPDDSLSPLHHWTWAAPLASFAPVVGIRPDQLVALSSTADSVVATVRQPPGAGTAQRSIDAEQFKADANSDLPSPPGLPVALPGPYFTLTTQPSGTVQVEGWGHGHGLGMSQYGALGKALRGMSAGAILGAYYGPARATRLPQRRIPAEVRVLVSDDHTTATLVGSGPVQVLDDHGQLLGAAPTGALSGDLGPGGIRARVVPRPPVTAPVPPPPLRGRVPAFADVRTPALPPTGPAPGPPALSTGAPQPQPQPAAIVHPPPPPPARIAPLVTTGARSRVPVTALSAGGAGVVVLGALVAVGVRRVRPRRR
;
A
#
# COMPACT_ATOMS: atom_id res chain seq x y z
N MET A 1 -13.74 -32.32 65.97
CA MET A 1 -14.30 -33.67 65.79
C MET A 1 -13.51 -34.35 64.68
N CYS A 2 -12.45 -35.09 65.05
CA CYS A 2 -12.29 -36.56 64.86
C CYS A 2 -12.55 -37.02 63.41
N SER A 3 -11.56 -37.32 62.56
CA SER A 3 -10.49 -38.36 62.58
C SER A 3 -10.96 -39.77 62.22
N SER A 4 -10.43 -40.32 61.11
CA SER A 4 -9.92 -41.70 60.93
C SER A 4 -9.40 -41.85 59.48
N THR A 5 -8.11 -41.84 59.08
CA THR A 5 -7.01 -42.85 59.21
C THR A 5 -7.46 -44.30 58.89
N ARG A 6 -6.74 -45.22 58.23
CA ARG A 6 -5.36 -45.39 57.67
C ARG A 6 -5.40 -46.68 56.82
N GLY A 7 -4.69 -46.80 55.69
CA GLY A 7 -3.39 -47.49 55.57
C GLY A 7 -3.43 -48.59 54.50
N ARG A 8 -2.35 -49.21 53.99
CA ARG A 8 -0.93 -48.91 53.65
C ARG A 8 -0.33 -50.27 53.19
N ARG A 9 0.62 -50.29 52.24
CA ARG A 9 1.60 -51.37 51.84
C ARG A 9 1.11 -52.36 50.75
N ALA A 10 1.91 -52.89 49.80
CA ALA A 10 3.32 -52.80 49.35
C ALA A 10 3.40 -53.49 47.95
N LEU A 11 4.02 -52.92 46.90
CA LEU A 11 5.39 -53.13 46.36
C LEU A 11 5.84 -54.56 45.94
N LEU A 12 6.35 -54.64 44.69
CA LEU A 12 7.35 -55.54 44.07
C LEU A 12 6.93 -56.87 43.40
N ARG A 13 7.08 -56.95 42.05
CA ARG A 13 8.20 -57.65 41.33
C ARG A 13 8.02 -57.65 39.80
N LEU A 14 9.12 -57.36 39.09
CA LEU A 14 9.33 -57.61 37.65
C LEU A 14 9.34 -59.12 37.34
N ALA A 15 8.91 -59.53 36.13
CA ALA A 15 9.71 -60.35 35.22
C ALA A 15 9.00 -60.67 33.88
N ALA A 16 9.75 -60.41 32.80
CA ALA A 16 9.92 -61.21 31.59
C ALA A 16 8.80 -61.31 30.52
N ALA A 17 9.24 -60.95 29.31
CA ALA A 17 8.57 -61.08 28.02
C ALA A 17 8.64 -62.50 27.44
N ALA A 18 7.63 -62.87 26.66
CA ALA A 18 7.70 -63.80 25.51
C ALA A 18 6.41 -63.59 24.67
N ILE A 19 6.48 -62.82 23.57
CA ILE A 19 6.61 -63.30 22.18
C ILE A 19 5.48 -64.26 21.77
N LEU A 20 4.48 -63.73 21.04
CA LEU A 20 3.93 -64.39 19.85
C LEU A 20 3.24 -63.38 18.94
N ALA A 21 3.50 -63.55 17.65
CA ALA A 21 3.31 -62.62 16.56
C ALA A 21 1.83 -62.40 16.17
N ALA A 22 1.54 -61.18 15.72
CA ALA A 22 0.51 -60.95 14.71
C ALA A 22 0.99 -59.83 13.78
N SER A 23 1.61 -60.26 12.69
CA SER A 23 1.83 -59.49 11.47
C SER A 23 0.48 -59.08 10.87
N ALA A 24 0.13 -57.81 10.97
CA ALA A 24 -0.87 -57.17 10.12
C ALA A 24 -0.28 -55.84 9.65
N GLY A 25 -0.11 -55.72 8.33
CA GLY A 25 0.57 -54.62 7.68
C GLY A 25 -0.07 -53.28 7.99
N SER A 26 0.58 -52.49 8.84
CA SER A 26 0.53 -51.05 8.73
C SER A 26 1.59 -50.68 7.70
N ALA A 27 1.17 -50.49 6.45
CA ALA A 27 1.93 -49.68 5.51
C ALA A 27 1.95 -48.26 6.08
N LEU A 28 2.85 -48.02 7.03
CA LEU A 28 3.35 -46.70 7.33
C LEU A 28 3.94 -46.21 6.00
N LEU A 29 3.19 -45.35 5.29
CA LEU A 29 3.81 -44.50 4.30
C LEU A 29 4.91 -43.75 5.07
N ARG A 30 6.16 -44.21 4.91
CA ARG A 30 7.32 -43.39 5.22
C ARG A 30 7.11 -42.12 4.40
N PRO A 31 7.21 -40.91 4.98
CA PRO A 31 7.39 -39.73 4.15
C PRO A 31 8.56 -40.04 3.24
N ALA A 32 8.35 -39.93 1.92
CA ALA A 32 9.41 -40.11 0.95
C ALA A 32 10.55 -39.18 1.41
N THR A 33 11.71 -39.76 1.72
CA THR A 33 12.93 -38.96 1.85
C THR A 33 13.06 -38.19 0.54
N PRO A 34 13.07 -36.84 0.55
CA PRO A 34 13.24 -36.07 -0.67
C PRO A 34 14.52 -36.56 -1.35
N SER A 35 14.37 -36.96 -2.61
CA SER A 35 15.53 -37.31 -3.42
C SER A 35 16.33 -36.03 -3.62
N ALA A 36 17.60 -36.05 -3.23
CA ALA A 36 18.54 -34.98 -3.54
C ALA A 36 18.74 -34.80 -5.07
N ASP A 37 18.22 -35.73 -5.89
CA ASP A 37 18.32 -35.78 -7.35
C ASP A 37 17.00 -35.46 -8.07
N ALA A 38 15.99 -34.92 -7.39
CA ALA A 38 14.75 -34.51 -8.06
C ALA A 38 14.98 -33.25 -8.91
N ASP A 39 15.09 -33.41 -10.23
CA ASP A 39 15.18 -32.29 -11.19
C ASP A 39 13.81 -31.66 -11.50
N THR A 40 12.72 -32.19 -10.93
CA THR A 40 11.35 -31.69 -11.12
C THR A 40 10.55 -31.84 -9.83
N PHE A 41 9.71 -30.84 -9.55
CA PHE A 41 8.92 -30.63 -8.35
C PHE A 41 7.44 -30.40 -8.74
N GLY A 42 6.51 -30.85 -7.90
CA GLY A 42 5.08 -30.72 -8.14
C GLY A 42 4.47 -31.84 -9.02
N PRO A 43 3.19 -31.74 -9.42
CA PRO A 43 2.32 -30.56 -9.27
C PRO A 43 1.97 -30.26 -7.81
N ALA A 44 1.97 -28.99 -7.41
CA ALA A 44 1.60 -28.52 -6.07
C ALA A 44 0.79 -27.22 -6.14
N ALA A 45 -0.06 -26.96 -5.15
CA ALA A 45 -0.77 -25.68 -5.05
C ALA A 45 0.18 -24.50 -4.82
N ARG A 46 1.27 -24.75 -4.07
CA ARG A 46 2.30 -23.80 -3.72
C ARG A 46 3.68 -24.46 -3.70
N LEU A 47 4.71 -23.69 -4.04
CA LEU A 47 6.11 -24.06 -3.93
C LEU A 47 6.88 -22.92 -3.27
N HIS A 48 7.53 -23.19 -2.14
CA HIS A 48 8.37 -22.21 -1.46
C HIS A 48 9.82 -22.38 -1.89
N VAL A 49 10.47 -21.28 -2.28
CA VAL A 49 11.84 -21.27 -2.77
C VAL A 49 12.68 -20.33 -1.93
N GLN A 50 13.81 -20.84 -1.43
CA GLN A 50 14.78 -20.05 -0.69
C GLN A 50 16.21 -20.51 -0.99
N LEU A 51 17.21 -19.70 -0.62
CA LEU A 51 18.61 -20.10 -0.75
C LEU A 51 18.92 -21.27 0.21
N ALA A 52 19.71 -22.24 -0.25
CA ALA A 52 20.09 -23.41 0.54
C ALA A 52 21.17 -23.07 1.58
N GLY A 53 21.14 -23.73 2.75
CA GLY A 53 22.17 -23.59 3.80
C GLY A 53 22.11 -22.30 4.62
N VAL A 54 21.08 -21.48 4.44
CA VAL A 54 20.82 -20.29 5.26
C VAL A 54 19.49 -20.47 6.00
N PRO A 55 19.48 -20.61 7.33
CA PRO A 55 18.26 -20.49 8.11
C PRO A 55 17.80 -19.02 8.09
N GLY A 56 16.65 -18.74 7.47
CA GLY A 56 16.07 -17.40 7.36
C GLY A 56 16.63 -16.56 6.20
N PRO A 57 16.08 -15.35 5.96
CA PRO A 57 16.50 -14.46 4.88
C PRO A 57 18.01 -14.15 5.01
N PRO A 58 18.88 -14.55 4.07
CA PRO A 58 20.30 -14.27 4.18
C PRO A 58 20.57 -12.78 4.19
N ALA A 59 21.47 -12.34 5.08
CA ALA A 59 22.19 -11.11 4.85
C ALA A 59 23.02 -11.26 3.56
N GLY A 60 22.51 -10.70 2.45
CA GLY A 60 23.24 -10.56 1.17
C GLY A 60 22.89 -11.54 0.05
N GLY A 61 21.96 -12.48 0.26
CA GLY A 61 21.48 -13.37 -0.81
C GLY A 61 20.29 -12.77 -1.56
N TRP A 62 20.20 -13.06 -2.86
CA TRP A 62 19.09 -12.64 -3.71
C TRP A 62 18.45 -13.79 -4.49
N LEU A 63 17.16 -13.65 -4.78
CA LEU A 63 16.38 -14.47 -5.70
C LEU A 63 15.79 -13.55 -6.78
N ARG A 64 16.07 -13.85 -8.05
CA ARG A 64 15.56 -13.09 -9.20
C ARG A 64 14.52 -13.91 -9.93
N VAL A 65 13.36 -13.32 -10.19
CA VAL A 65 12.31 -13.91 -11.00
C VAL A 65 12.26 -13.14 -12.31
N GLY A 66 12.72 -13.76 -13.39
CA GLY A 66 12.64 -13.29 -14.78
C GLY A 66 12.65 -11.77 -14.94
N ASP A 67 11.52 -11.27 -15.46
CA ASP A 67 11.18 -9.88 -15.68
C ASP A 67 10.40 -9.25 -14.51
N VAL A 68 10.22 -9.95 -13.38
CA VAL A 68 9.47 -9.45 -12.21
C VAL A 68 10.37 -8.62 -11.30
N GLY A 69 11.56 -9.13 -10.96
CA GLY A 69 12.49 -8.40 -10.10
C GLY A 69 13.49 -9.29 -9.37
N SER A 70 14.31 -8.66 -8.51
CA SER A 70 15.25 -9.32 -7.62
C SER A 70 14.84 -9.06 -6.17
N PHE A 71 14.86 -10.09 -5.34
CA PHE A 71 14.22 -10.09 -4.04
C PHE A 71 15.13 -10.64 -2.95
N ALA A 72 14.99 -10.10 -1.74
CA ALA A 72 15.58 -10.67 -0.53
C ALA A 72 14.65 -11.75 0.03
N GLY A 73 15.16 -12.57 0.95
CA GLY A 73 14.35 -13.58 1.63
C GLY A 73 13.95 -14.75 0.74
N SER A 74 12.69 -15.14 0.80
CA SER A 74 12.14 -16.29 0.08
C SER A 74 11.02 -15.88 -0.88
N LEU A 75 10.71 -16.78 -1.82
CA LEU A 75 9.62 -16.61 -2.77
C LEU A 75 8.67 -17.79 -2.67
N THR A 76 7.38 -17.52 -2.60
CA THR A 76 6.33 -18.51 -2.77
C THR A 76 5.76 -18.35 -4.17
N PHE A 77 5.76 -19.44 -4.94
CA PHE A 77 4.97 -19.55 -6.15
C PHE A 77 3.65 -20.19 -5.78
N GLU A 78 2.54 -19.59 -6.20
CA GLU A 78 1.20 -20.07 -5.85
C GLU A 78 0.22 -19.90 -7.00
N GLN A 79 -0.81 -20.74 -7.03
CA GLN A 79 -1.84 -20.65 -8.04
C GLN A 79 -2.85 -19.56 -7.66
N THR A 80 -2.83 -18.45 -8.38
CA THR A 80 -3.87 -17.41 -8.34
C THR A 80 -4.92 -17.70 -9.43
N SER A 81 -5.86 -16.79 -9.67
CA SER A 81 -7.03 -16.97 -10.56
C SER A 81 -6.68 -17.29 -12.04
N GLY A 82 -6.18 -18.50 -12.31
CA GLY A 82 -5.67 -18.93 -13.62
C GLY A 82 -4.22 -18.55 -13.92
N HIS A 83 -3.51 -17.96 -12.96
CA HIS A 83 -2.16 -17.44 -13.11
C HIS A 83 -1.22 -17.98 -12.02
N LEU A 84 0.08 -17.85 -12.26
CA LEU A 84 1.15 -18.11 -11.32
C LEU A 84 1.41 -16.82 -10.54
N GLY A 85 0.95 -16.79 -9.30
CA GLY A 85 1.30 -15.76 -8.32
C GLY A 85 2.72 -15.94 -7.82
N VAL A 86 3.38 -14.82 -7.57
CA VAL A 86 4.69 -14.75 -6.94
C VAL A 86 4.57 -13.87 -5.72
N VAL A 87 4.81 -14.45 -4.55
CA VAL A 87 4.83 -13.75 -3.27
C VAL A 87 6.24 -13.73 -2.71
N ASN A 88 6.71 -12.55 -2.33
CA ASN A 88 7.99 -12.38 -1.67
C ASN A 88 7.81 -12.26 -0.16
N SER A 89 8.47 -13.15 0.60
CA SER A 89 8.49 -13.14 2.06
C SER A 89 9.85 -12.67 2.59
N MET A 90 9.85 -11.68 3.48
CA MET A 90 11.07 -11.08 4.04
C MET A 90 10.81 -10.38 5.38
N SER A 91 11.86 -9.89 6.05
CA SER A 91 11.68 -9.06 7.23
C SER A 91 11.01 -7.71 6.90
N LEU A 92 10.32 -7.09 7.87
CA LEU A 92 9.74 -5.75 7.68
C LEU A 92 10.78 -4.70 7.24
N GLU A 93 12.02 -4.79 7.72
CA GLU A 93 13.06 -3.83 7.33
C GLU A 93 13.54 -4.05 5.89
N ASP A 94 13.64 -5.30 5.44
CA ASP A 94 13.97 -5.61 4.04
C ASP A 94 12.85 -5.20 3.09
N TYR A 95 11.60 -5.34 3.53
CA TYR A 95 10.45 -4.82 2.80
C TYR A 95 10.55 -3.31 2.61
N VAL A 96 10.82 -2.55 3.69
CA VAL A 96 10.95 -1.09 3.63
C VAL A 96 12.15 -0.67 2.76
N ARG A 97 13.26 -1.41 2.77
CA ARG A 97 14.40 -1.15 1.87
C ARG A 97 14.01 -1.23 0.38
N GLY A 98 13.03 -2.05 0.03
CA GLY A 98 12.55 -2.19 -1.34
C GLY A 98 11.48 -1.20 -1.78
N ILE A 99 11.05 -0.31 -0.89
CA ILE A 99 10.09 0.75 -1.23
C ILE A 99 10.77 1.80 -2.12
N SER A 100 10.11 2.15 -3.22
CA SER A 100 10.62 3.03 -4.27
C SER A 100 9.61 4.14 -4.58
N GLU A 101 9.30 4.92 -3.54
CA GLU A 101 8.26 5.97 -3.54
C GLU A 101 8.82 7.38 -3.73
N MET A 102 10.07 7.64 -3.35
CA MET A 102 10.68 8.96 -3.42
C MET A 102 12.07 8.90 -4.08
N PRO A 103 12.49 9.94 -4.81
CA PRO A 103 13.84 10.02 -5.35
C PRO A 103 14.90 9.94 -4.24
N GLY A 104 15.89 9.06 -4.41
CA GLY A 104 16.89 8.77 -3.37
C GLY A 104 17.87 9.91 -3.08
N ASP A 105 17.94 10.92 -3.95
CA ASP A 105 18.78 12.10 -3.80
C ASP A 105 18.14 13.23 -2.97
N TRP A 106 16.87 13.09 -2.59
CA TRP A 106 16.19 14.05 -1.72
C TRP A 106 16.83 14.17 -0.33
N PRO A 107 16.61 15.28 0.41
CA PRO A 107 17.19 15.49 1.73
C PRO A 107 16.87 14.36 2.70
N ILE A 108 17.87 13.92 3.50
CA ILE A 108 17.74 12.80 4.44
C ILE A 108 16.50 12.90 5.35
N PRO A 109 16.13 14.06 5.95
CA PRO A 109 14.93 14.14 6.78
C PRO A 109 13.62 13.77 6.05
N SER A 110 13.51 14.05 4.75
CA SER A 110 12.35 13.65 3.95
C SER A 110 12.33 12.14 3.69
N LEU A 111 13.50 11.54 3.41
CA LEU A 111 13.64 10.09 3.22
C LEU A 111 13.37 9.33 4.53
N GLU A 112 13.84 9.83 5.66
CA GLU A 112 13.56 9.26 6.98
C GLU A 112 12.06 9.35 7.34
N ALA A 113 11.40 10.47 7.05
CA ALA A 113 9.96 10.61 7.23
C ALA A 113 9.19 9.59 6.38
N GLN A 114 9.57 9.44 5.10
CA GLN A 114 8.99 8.42 4.22
C GLN A 114 9.25 7.01 4.68
N ALA A 115 10.45 6.68 5.16
CA ALA A 115 10.76 5.36 5.68
C ALA A 115 9.87 4.99 6.87
N VAL A 116 9.64 5.95 7.80
CA VAL A 116 8.72 5.75 8.93
C VAL A 116 7.27 5.61 8.45
N ALA A 117 6.80 6.44 7.51
CA ALA A 117 5.44 6.35 6.97
C ALA A 117 5.22 5.03 6.21
N ALA A 118 6.11 4.64 5.29
CA ALA A 118 6.02 3.39 4.53
C ALA A 118 6.09 2.13 5.43
N ARG A 119 6.93 2.16 6.47
CA ARG A 119 6.99 1.07 7.47
C ARG A 119 5.69 0.96 8.25
N THR A 120 5.12 2.10 8.62
CA THR A 120 3.87 2.15 9.38
C THR A 120 2.70 1.64 8.54
N PHE A 121 2.58 2.10 7.29
CA PHE A 121 1.56 1.66 6.34
C PHE A 121 1.65 0.16 6.07
N GLY A 122 2.83 -0.33 5.70
CA GLY A 122 3.06 -1.75 5.46
C GLY A 122 2.71 -2.61 6.68
N LEU A 123 3.17 -2.22 7.87
CA LEU A 123 2.87 -2.94 9.10
C LEU A 123 1.37 -2.90 9.45
N TYR A 124 0.69 -1.77 9.26
CA TYR A 124 -0.75 -1.67 9.50
C TYR A 124 -1.53 -2.67 8.64
N HIS A 125 -1.26 -2.72 7.33
CA HIS A 125 -1.95 -3.64 6.44
C HIS A 125 -1.63 -5.10 6.72
N VAL A 126 -0.37 -5.43 7.04
CA VAL A 126 0.00 -6.79 7.48
C VAL A 126 -0.77 -7.20 8.73
N LEU A 127 -0.87 -6.31 9.73
CA LEU A 127 -1.59 -6.61 10.98
C LEU A 127 -3.11 -6.71 10.80
N VAL A 128 -3.71 -5.95 9.87
CA VAL A 128 -5.16 -5.93 9.64
C VAL A 128 -5.61 -7.03 8.70
N ASN A 129 -4.85 -7.31 7.64
CA ASN A 129 -5.18 -8.34 6.65
C ASN A 129 -4.95 -9.75 7.23
N GLY A 130 -4.00 -9.91 8.15
CA GLY A 130 -3.63 -11.22 8.68
C GLY A 130 -3.14 -12.15 7.58
N ASP A 131 -3.36 -13.46 7.70
CA ASP A 131 -2.78 -14.43 6.77
C ASP A 131 -3.35 -14.41 5.35
N HIS A 132 -4.46 -13.70 5.11
CA HIS A 132 -5.18 -13.71 3.83
C HIS A 132 -5.54 -12.27 3.44
N GLY A 133 -4.74 -11.65 2.58
CA GLY A 133 -5.05 -10.35 1.99
C GLY A 133 -6.28 -10.37 1.07
N PRO A 134 -6.63 -9.22 0.44
CA PRO A 134 -7.80 -9.11 -0.44
C PRO A 134 -7.67 -9.86 -1.78
N TRP A 135 -6.57 -10.54 -2.03
CA TRP A 135 -6.30 -11.23 -3.29
C TRP A 135 -6.70 -12.72 -3.20
N PRO A 136 -7.65 -13.20 -4.01
CA PRO A 136 -8.10 -14.59 -3.93
C PRO A 136 -7.01 -15.58 -4.35
N GLY A 137 -6.82 -16.64 -3.54
CA GLY A 137 -5.89 -17.73 -3.85
C GLY A 137 -4.43 -17.46 -3.51
N THR A 138 -4.16 -16.42 -2.73
CA THR A 138 -2.80 -16.05 -2.29
C THR A 138 -2.73 -15.82 -0.78
N ASP A 139 -1.55 -16.07 -0.20
CA ASP A 139 -1.24 -15.76 1.20
C ASP A 139 -0.58 -14.37 1.41
N ALA A 140 -0.56 -13.54 0.36
CA ALA A 140 -0.02 -12.20 0.43
C ALA A 140 -0.81 -11.30 1.39
N GLU A 141 -0.07 -10.49 2.14
CA GLU A 141 -0.58 -9.55 3.14
C GLU A 141 -0.66 -8.13 2.58
N ILE A 142 0.16 -7.82 1.57
CA ILE A 142 0.26 -6.53 0.89
C ILE A 142 0.68 -6.73 -0.59
N CYS A 143 0.53 -5.72 -1.43
CA CYS A 143 0.93 -5.75 -2.85
C CYS A 143 2.10 -4.81 -3.16
N ALA A 144 2.75 -5.04 -4.30
CA ALA A 144 3.90 -4.26 -4.76
C ALA A 144 3.56 -3.01 -5.60
N THR A 145 2.28 -2.74 -5.84
CA THR A 145 1.82 -1.64 -6.70
C THR A 145 1.36 -0.42 -5.89
N ASP A 146 1.07 0.67 -6.58
CA ASP A 146 0.51 1.91 -6.04
C ASP A 146 -0.87 1.76 -5.37
N LYS A 147 -1.56 0.63 -5.57
CA LYS A 147 -2.74 0.25 -4.77
C LYS A 147 -2.40 0.02 -3.29
N CYS A 148 -1.14 -0.33 -3.03
CA CYS A 148 -0.58 -0.46 -1.69
C CYS A 148 0.54 0.59 -1.55
N GLN A 149 1.77 0.18 -1.83
CA GLN A 149 2.92 1.06 -1.97
C GLN A 149 3.91 0.43 -2.95
N VAL A 150 4.62 1.28 -3.69
CA VAL A 150 5.55 0.84 -4.73
C VAL A 150 6.73 0.08 -4.12
N TYR A 151 6.72 -1.24 -4.28
CA TYR A 151 7.77 -2.15 -3.83
C TYR A 151 8.47 -2.77 -5.04
N ARG A 152 9.80 -2.68 -5.09
CA ARG A 152 10.61 -3.16 -6.23
C ARG A 152 11.57 -4.29 -5.89
N GLY A 153 11.55 -4.80 -4.66
CA GLY A 153 12.51 -5.80 -4.23
C GLY A 153 13.82 -5.19 -3.75
N LEU A 154 14.94 -5.84 -4.04
CA LEU A 154 16.26 -5.37 -3.70
C LEU A 154 16.56 -4.04 -4.41
N PRO A 155 16.94 -2.99 -3.66
CA PRO A 155 17.20 -1.70 -4.26
C PRO A 155 18.48 -1.75 -5.10
N ASP A 156 18.46 -1.10 -6.26
CA ASP A 156 19.55 -1.08 -7.24
C ASP A 156 20.23 0.30 -7.35
N GLY A 157 21.52 0.29 -7.74
CA GLY A 157 22.29 1.50 -8.02
C GLY A 157 22.77 2.30 -6.79
N VAL A 158 23.57 3.35 -7.04
CA VAL A 158 24.21 4.18 -5.99
C VAL A 158 23.18 5.02 -5.21
N GLN A 159 22.06 5.40 -5.85
CA GLN A 159 20.99 6.18 -5.22
C GLN A 159 20.25 5.40 -4.13
N ALA A 160 20.27 4.06 -4.18
CA ALA A 160 19.76 3.20 -3.11
C ALA A 160 20.44 3.46 -1.76
N SER A 161 21.71 3.88 -1.74
CA SER A 161 22.48 3.99 -0.50
C SER A 161 21.90 4.98 0.51
N ARG A 162 21.40 6.13 0.05
CA ARG A 162 20.78 7.15 0.92
C ARG A 162 19.44 6.69 1.46
N TRP A 163 18.62 6.06 0.61
CA TRP A 163 17.37 5.44 1.05
C TRP A 163 17.63 4.36 2.10
N VAL A 164 18.51 3.39 1.81
CA VAL A 164 18.87 2.31 2.73
C VAL A 164 19.43 2.87 4.05
N ALA A 165 20.21 3.95 4.01
CA ALA A 165 20.69 4.62 5.21
C ALA A 165 19.54 5.26 6.02
N ALA A 166 18.58 5.93 5.38
CA ALA A 166 17.40 6.50 6.04
C ALA A 166 16.50 5.41 6.66
N VAL A 167 16.32 4.28 5.95
CA VAL A 167 15.61 3.11 6.48
C VAL A 167 16.32 2.56 7.72
N ALA A 168 17.65 2.42 7.67
CA ALA A 168 18.45 1.94 8.79
C ALA A 168 18.43 2.90 10.00
N ALA A 169 18.53 4.21 9.76
CA ALA A 169 18.48 5.24 10.81
C ALA A 169 17.13 5.23 11.56
N THR A 170 16.04 4.90 10.86
CA THR A 170 14.68 4.86 11.39
C THR A 170 14.19 3.45 11.72
N ALA A 171 15.08 2.45 11.76
CA ALA A 171 14.72 1.04 11.93
C ALA A 171 13.77 0.82 13.13
N GLY A 172 12.66 0.11 12.88
CA GLY A 172 11.62 -0.17 13.86
C GLY A 172 10.78 1.02 14.32
N GLN A 173 11.00 2.25 13.83
CA GLN A 173 10.14 3.40 14.13
C GLN A 173 8.87 3.37 13.27
N VAL A 174 7.72 3.47 13.93
CA VAL A 174 6.39 3.56 13.29
C VAL A 174 5.57 4.67 13.93
N LEU A 175 4.54 5.16 13.24
CA LEU A 175 3.59 6.10 13.80
C LEU A 175 2.51 5.36 14.59
N MET A 176 2.32 5.79 15.84
CA MET A 176 1.32 5.22 16.73
C MET A 176 0.32 6.26 17.23
N TYR A 177 -0.93 5.84 17.38
CA TYR A 177 -1.97 6.61 18.06
C TYR A 177 -2.71 5.70 19.04
N ARG A 178 -2.81 6.15 20.31
CA ARG A 178 -3.46 5.40 21.41
C ARG A 178 -3.00 3.93 21.53
N GLY A 179 -1.72 3.67 21.26
CA GLY A 179 -1.12 2.34 21.38
C GLY A 179 -1.29 1.43 20.16
N GLY A 180 -2.02 1.85 19.12
CA GLY A 180 -2.11 1.16 17.83
C GLY A 180 -1.18 1.77 16.78
N VAL A 181 -0.74 0.95 15.83
CA VAL A 181 -0.10 1.41 14.58
C VAL A 181 -1.18 2.07 13.72
N ILE A 182 -0.92 3.24 13.14
CA ILE A 182 -1.90 3.94 12.31
C ILE A 182 -1.80 3.51 10.84
N GLU A 183 -2.87 3.69 10.08
CA GLU A 183 -2.80 3.70 8.62
C GLU A 183 -2.22 5.05 8.16
N SER A 184 -0.94 5.07 7.81
CA SER A 184 -0.20 6.30 7.48
C SER A 184 -0.15 6.54 5.97
N PHE A 185 -1.28 6.93 5.40
CA PHE A 185 -1.36 7.33 4.00
C PHE A 185 -0.36 8.44 3.64
N TYR A 186 0.13 8.42 2.40
CA TYR A 186 0.96 9.46 1.81
C TYR A 186 0.73 9.51 0.30
N ALA A 187 0.95 10.66 -0.31
CA ALA A 187 0.77 10.87 -1.75
C ALA A 187 1.87 11.77 -2.32
N SER A 188 2.01 11.80 -3.64
CA SER A 188 3.04 12.59 -4.30
C SER A 188 2.93 14.07 -3.98
N SER A 189 1.75 14.64 -4.23
CA SER A 189 1.49 16.07 -4.06
C SER A 189 0.05 16.29 -3.62
N ASP A 190 -0.17 17.19 -2.67
CA ASP A 190 -1.50 17.46 -2.10
C ASP A 190 -2.17 18.71 -2.69
N GLY A 191 -1.49 19.45 -3.57
CA GLY A 191 -2.05 20.64 -4.20
C GLY A 191 -2.11 21.84 -3.27
N GLY A 192 -1.30 21.86 -2.20
CA GLY A 192 -1.23 22.92 -1.22
C GLY A 192 -2.05 22.67 0.05
N ARG A 193 -2.83 21.58 0.11
CA ARG A 193 -3.58 21.19 1.31
C ARG A 193 -3.98 19.73 1.30
N THR A 194 -3.65 18.99 2.35
CA THR A 194 -4.08 17.60 2.49
C THR A 194 -5.61 17.49 2.64
N ARG A 195 -6.20 16.39 2.16
CA ARG A 195 -7.58 15.99 2.44
C ARG A 195 -7.70 15.53 3.90
N SER A 196 -8.85 15.84 4.51
CA SER A 196 -9.20 15.25 5.80
C SER A 196 -9.67 13.82 5.59
N GLY A 197 -9.08 12.88 6.33
CA GLY A 197 -9.64 11.54 6.51
C GLY A 197 -10.71 11.52 7.60
N SER A 198 -11.25 10.32 7.86
CA SER A 198 -12.26 10.05 8.90
C SER A 198 -11.66 9.83 10.30
N VAL A 199 -10.34 9.94 10.44
CA VAL A 199 -9.58 9.59 11.66
C VAL A 199 -8.71 10.75 12.15
N PRO A 200 -8.43 10.86 13.47
CA PRO A 200 -7.74 12.03 14.04
C PRO A 200 -6.29 12.27 13.56
N TRP A 201 -5.64 11.23 13.02
CA TRP A 201 -4.26 11.31 12.50
C TRP A 201 -4.20 11.58 11.00
N LEU A 202 -5.34 11.80 10.33
CA LEU A 202 -5.40 12.29 8.95
C LEU A 202 -6.15 13.63 8.90
N PRO A 203 -5.68 14.67 9.61
CA PRO A 203 -6.26 16.00 9.49
C PRO A 203 -6.02 16.58 8.10
N SER A 204 -6.86 17.53 7.71
CA SER A 204 -6.51 18.44 6.63
C SER A 204 -5.53 19.50 7.14
N VAL A 205 -4.40 19.64 6.45
CA VAL A 205 -3.27 20.49 6.83
C VAL A 205 -2.91 21.36 5.62
N GLU A 206 -2.69 22.66 5.84
CA GLU A 206 -2.13 23.55 4.84
C GLU A 206 -0.68 23.18 4.56
N ASP A 207 -0.33 23.08 3.27
CA ASP A 207 0.98 22.64 2.83
C ASP A 207 1.57 23.53 1.73
N PRO A 208 2.00 24.76 2.06
CA PRO A 208 2.60 25.65 1.07
C PRO A 208 3.91 25.11 0.49
N ASP A 209 4.55 24.14 1.13
CA ASP A 209 5.79 23.52 0.65
C ASP A 209 5.56 22.61 -0.58
N ASP A 210 4.31 22.16 -0.79
CA ASP A 210 3.90 21.35 -1.93
C ASP A 210 4.07 22.07 -3.26
N SER A 211 4.21 23.41 -3.27
CA SER A 211 4.45 24.21 -4.48
C SER A 211 5.73 23.85 -5.23
N LEU A 212 6.62 23.05 -4.64
CA LEU A 212 7.78 22.46 -5.30
C LEU A 212 7.40 21.37 -6.30
N SER A 213 6.20 20.79 -6.18
CA SER A 213 5.70 19.76 -7.08
C SER A 213 5.38 20.36 -8.46
N PRO A 214 5.83 19.73 -9.56
CA PRO A 214 5.38 20.09 -10.90
C PRO A 214 3.89 19.78 -11.12
N LEU A 215 3.28 18.99 -10.22
CA LEU A 215 1.87 18.65 -10.22
C LEU A 215 1.10 19.35 -9.10
N HIS A 216 1.68 20.37 -8.48
CA HIS A 216 1.00 21.21 -7.49
C HIS A 216 -0.30 21.78 -8.07
N HIS A 217 -0.23 22.27 -9.31
CA HIS A 217 -1.34 22.79 -10.09
C HIS A 217 -1.17 22.39 -11.55
N TRP A 218 -2.27 22.04 -12.22
CA TRP A 218 -2.26 21.64 -13.62
C TRP A 218 -3.57 22.03 -14.31
N THR A 219 -3.48 22.28 -15.60
CA THR A 219 -4.63 22.61 -16.45
C THR A 219 -4.53 21.91 -17.79
N TRP A 220 -5.66 21.46 -18.33
CA TRP A 220 -5.75 20.97 -19.71
C TRP A 220 -7.20 21.10 -20.22
N ALA A 221 -7.40 20.88 -21.52
CA ALA A 221 -8.73 20.96 -22.11
C ALA A 221 -8.95 19.85 -23.14
N ALA A 222 -10.21 19.44 -23.28
CA ALA A 222 -10.65 18.51 -24.33
C ALA A 222 -12.05 18.84 -24.83
N PRO A 223 -12.44 18.33 -26.02
CA PRO A 223 -13.83 18.42 -26.49
C PRO A 223 -14.80 17.82 -25.47
N LEU A 224 -15.97 18.44 -25.28
CA LEU A 224 -16.99 17.94 -24.36
C LEU A 224 -17.38 16.49 -24.65
N ALA A 225 -17.48 16.12 -25.93
CA ALA A 225 -17.81 14.77 -26.38
C ALA A 225 -16.89 13.68 -25.81
N SER A 226 -15.62 14.00 -25.51
CA SER A 226 -14.66 13.05 -24.94
C SER A 226 -15.05 12.57 -23.54
N PHE A 227 -15.84 13.34 -22.79
CA PHE A 227 -16.26 13.00 -21.43
C PHE A 227 -17.58 12.21 -21.36
N ALA A 228 -18.26 12.00 -22.50
CA ALA A 228 -19.48 11.20 -22.55
C ALA A 228 -19.33 9.77 -22.01
N PRO A 229 -18.26 9.00 -22.33
CA PRO A 229 -18.03 7.68 -21.72
C PRO A 229 -17.85 7.75 -20.21
N VAL A 230 -17.11 8.75 -19.71
CA VAL A 230 -16.84 8.97 -18.27
C VAL A 230 -18.14 9.12 -17.48
N VAL A 231 -19.14 9.77 -18.05
CA VAL A 231 -20.45 9.95 -17.40
C VAL A 231 -21.47 8.88 -17.82
N GLY A 232 -21.08 7.90 -18.64
CA GLY A 232 -21.90 6.78 -19.09
C GLY A 232 -23.08 7.17 -19.97
N ILE A 233 -22.91 8.13 -20.89
CA ILE A 233 -23.96 8.56 -21.85
C ILE A 233 -23.40 8.66 -23.27
N ARG A 234 -24.27 8.85 -24.27
CA ARG A 234 -23.81 9.07 -25.65
C ARG A 234 -23.28 10.50 -25.84
N PRO A 235 -22.28 10.71 -26.72
CA PRO A 235 -21.70 12.04 -26.96
C PRO A 235 -22.70 13.14 -27.35
N ASP A 236 -23.73 12.81 -28.13
CA ASP A 236 -24.79 13.74 -28.57
C ASP A 236 -25.71 14.19 -27.43
N GLN A 237 -25.71 13.46 -26.32
CA GLN A 237 -26.53 13.75 -25.15
C GLN A 237 -25.85 14.70 -24.17
N LEU A 238 -24.52 14.79 -24.16
CA LEU A 238 -23.80 15.64 -23.20
C LEU A 238 -23.84 17.11 -23.65
N VAL A 239 -24.41 17.99 -22.82
CA VAL A 239 -24.56 19.42 -23.12
C VAL A 239 -23.54 20.27 -22.38
N ALA A 240 -23.24 19.92 -21.13
CA ALA A 240 -22.22 20.59 -20.33
C ALA A 240 -21.76 19.72 -19.15
N LEU A 241 -20.53 19.96 -18.72
CA LEU A 241 -19.95 19.56 -17.45
C LEU A 241 -19.61 20.79 -16.60
N SER A 242 -19.90 20.66 -15.32
CA SER A 242 -19.45 21.57 -14.26
C SER A 242 -19.08 20.75 -13.02
N SER A 243 -18.33 21.31 -12.09
CA SER A 243 -17.96 20.67 -10.83
C SER A 243 -18.41 21.49 -9.62
N THR A 244 -18.74 20.80 -8.55
CA THR A 244 -18.81 21.33 -7.18
C THR A 244 -17.59 20.83 -6.39
N ALA A 245 -17.56 21.03 -5.07
CA ALA A 245 -16.48 20.51 -4.23
C ALA A 245 -16.44 18.97 -4.22
N ASP A 246 -17.59 18.31 -4.21
CA ASP A 246 -17.71 16.86 -3.99
C ASP A 246 -18.32 16.11 -5.18
N SER A 247 -18.75 16.82 -6.23
CA SER A 247 -19.43 16.19 -7.37
C SER A 247 -19.15 16.85 -8.71
N VAL A 248 -19.27 16.06 -9.78
CA VAL A 248 -19.36 16.55 -11.16
C VAL A 248 -20.82 16.51 -11.60
N VAL A 249 -21.30 17.62 -12.15
CA VAL A 249 -22.66 17.78 -12.66
C VAL A 249 -22.63 17.75 -14.19
N ALA A 250 -23.19 16.69 -14.75
CA ALA A 250 -23.42 16.54 -16.18
C ALA A 250 -24.82 17.01 -16.57
N THR A 251 -24.89 17.98 -17.48
CA THR A 251 -26.15 18.41 -18.10
C THR A 251 -26.39 17.57 -19.34
N VAL A 252 -27.49 16.82 -19.34
CA VAL A 252 -27.82 15.79 -20.33
C VAL A 252 -29.08 16.18 -21.09
N ARG A 253 -29.01 16.17 -22.41
CA ARG A 253 -30.14 16.34 -23.32
C ARG A 253 -31.10 15.16 -23.18
N GLN A 254 -32.36 15.48 -22.88
CA GLN A 254 -33.45 14.52 -22.81
C GLN A 254 -34.08 14.30 -24.20
N PRO A 255 -34.94 13.28 -24.38
CA PRO A 255 -35.68 13.09 -25.61
C PRO A 255 -36.39 14.35 -26.10
N PRO A 256 -36.69 14.47 -27.40
CA PRO A 256 -37.31 15.65 -27.98
C PRO A 256 -38.54 16.11 -27.19
N GLY A 257 -38.57 17.37 -26.80
CA GLY A 257 -39.66 17.98 -26.01
C GLY A 257 -39.46 18.00 -24.49
N ALA A 258 -38.46 17.29 -23.94
CA ALA A 258 -38.22 17.19 -22.49
C ALA A 258 -37.06 18.06 -21.95
N GLY A 259 -36.38 18.83 -22.81
CA GLY A 259 -35.32 19.77 -22.40
C GLY A 259 -34.01 19.09 -21.97
N THR A 260 -33.44 19.54 -20.85
CA THR A 260 -32.21 18.99 -20.25
C THR A 260 -32.46 18.53 -18.81
N ALA A 261 -31.67 17.56 -18.36
CA ALA A 261 -31.65 17.10 -16.97
C ALA A 261 -30.21 17.14 -16.43
N GLN A 262 -30.05 17.27 -15.12
CA GLN A 262 -28.75 17.20 -14.46
C GLN A 262 -28.54 15.82 -13.85
N ARG A 263 -27.33 15.27 -14.02
CA ARG A 263 -26.84 14.07 -13.34
C ARG A 263 -25.66 14.47 -12.48
N SER A 264 -25.76 14.25 -11.17
CA SER A 264 -24.65 14.41 -10.25
C SER A 264 -23.88 13.10 -10.14
N ILE A 265 -22.56 13.18 -10.19
CA ILE A 265 -21.62 12.06 -10.07
C ILE A 265 -20.66 12.42 -8.95
N ASP A 266 -20.39 11.49 -8.05
CA ASP A 266 -19.37 11.68 -7.01
C ASP A 266 -18.01 12.01 -7.66
N ALA A 267 -17.28 12.99 -7.12
CA ALA A 267 -16.03 13.45 -7.73
C ALA A 267 -14.94 12.37 -7.74
N GLU A 268 -14.90 11.49 -6.73
CA GLU A 268 -13.93 10.41 -6.65
C GLU A 268 -14.25 9.32 -7.68
N GLN A 269 -15.54 8.98 -7.83
CA GLN A 269 -16.00 8.09 -8.90
C GLN A 269 -15.70 8.67 -10.29
N PHE A 270 -16.03 9.94 -10.53
CA PHE A 270 -15.73 10.61 -11.80
C PHE A 270 -14.23 10.61 -12.10
N LYS A 271 -13.38 10.85 -11.10
CA LYS A 271 -11.93 10.76 -11.24
C LYS A 271 -11.46 9.37 -11.65
N ALA A 272 -12.00 8.33 -11.02
CA ALA A 272 -11.66 6.95 -11.36
C ALA A 272 -12.05 6.63 -12.81
N ASP A 273 -13.28 6.96 -13.21
CA ASP A 273 -13.79 6.74 -14.56
C ASP A 273 -13.03 7.56 -15.60
N ALA A 274 -12.72 8.83 -15.31
CA ALA A 274 -11.93 9.68 -16.19
C ALA A 274 -10.51 9.14 -16.42
N ASN A 275 -9.86 8.63 -15.36
CA ASN A 275 -8.51 8.06 -15.48
C ASN A 275 -8.50 6.69 -16.19
N SER A 276 -9.65 5.99 -16.21
CA SER A 276 -9.86 4.78 -17.01
C SER A 276 -10.09 5.12 -18.49
N ASP A 277 -11.02 6.04 -18.75
CA ASP A 277 -11.63 6.19 -20.07
C ASP A 277 -10.97 7.27 -20.94
N LEU A 278 -10.27 8.22 -20.31
CA LEU A 278 -9.57 9.29 -21.03
C LEU A 278 -8.08 8.97 -21.18
N PRO A 279 -7.46 9.37 -22.31
CA PRO A 279 -6.02 9.34 -22.43
C PRO A 279 -5.37 10.38 -21.49
N SER A 280 -4.14 10.10 -21.06
CA SER A 280 -3.34 11.07 -20.31
C SER A 280 -3.03 12.30 -21.18
N PRO A 281 -3.33 13.53 -20.71
CA PRO A 281 -2.95 14.75 -21.42
C PRO A 281 -1.42 14.93 -21.51
N PRO A 282 -0.90 15.68 -22.50
CA PRO A 282 0.52 15.99 -22.57
C PRO A 282 1.05 16.60 -21.26
N GLY A 283 2.12 16.02 -20.72
CA GLY A 283 2.74 16.47 -19.48
C GLY A 283 2.06 16.00 -18.19
N LEU A 284 0.95 15.27 -18.25
CA LEU A 284 0.27 14.70 -17.08
C LEU A 284 0.34 13.17 -17.07
N PRO A 285 0.46 12.54 -15.89
CA PRO A 285 0.52 11.08 -15.78
C PRO A 285 -0.84 10.43 -16.13
N VAL A 286 -1.94 11.09 -15.76
CA VAL A 286 -3.33 10.66 -15.97
C VAL A 286 -4.22 11.89 -16.18
N ALA A 287 -5.48 11.69 -16.58
CA ALA A 287 -6.42 12.79 -16.87
C ALA A 287 -6.74 13.67 -15.65
N LEU A 288 -6.89 13.06 -14.47
CA LEU A 288 -7.12 13.72 -13.19
C LEU A 288 -6.15 13.15 -12.13
N PRO A 289 -4.92 13.70 -12.04
CA PRO A 289 -3.89 13.22 -11.11
C PRO A 289 -4.26 13.37 -9.63
N GLY A 290 -4.81 14.52 -9.27
CA GLY A 290 -5.14 14.89 -7.89
C GLY A 290 -6.61 14.74 -7.53
N PRO A 291 -6.97 14.85 -6.25
CA PRO A 291 -8.35 14.70 -5.81
C PRO A 291 -9.15 16.01 -5.92
N TYR A 292 -8.49 17.15 -6.10
CA TYR A 292 -9.12 18.45 -6.28
C TYR A 292 -9.04 18.85 -7.75
N PHE A 293 -10.19 19.11 -8.35
CA PHE A 293 -10.27 19.56 -9.73
C PHE A 293 -11.57 20.30 -9.98
N THR A 294 -11.57 21.11 -11.03
CA THR A 294 -12.75 21.75 -11.58
C THR A 294 -12.91 21.43 -13.05
N LEU A 295 -14.16 21.36 -13.49
CA LEU A 295 -14.52 21.25 -14.90
C LEU A 295 -15.42 22.42 -15.26
N THR A 296 -15.13 23.10 -16.37
CA THR A 296 -15.97 24.17 -16.90
C THR A 296 -16.15 24.01 -18.40
N THR A 297 -17.38 23.82 -18.84
CA THR A 297 -17.71 23.81 -20.28
C THR A 297 -17.69 25.22 -20.84
N GLN A 298 -16.86 25.44 -21.84
CA GLN A 298 -16.71 26.70 -22.55
C GLN A 298 -17.71 26.79 -23.72
N PRO A 299 -18.08 28.01 -24.15
CA PRO A 299 -18.94 28.22 -25.32
C PRO A 299 -18.40 27.58 -26.61
N SER A 300 -17.09 27.35 -26.71
CA SER A 300 -16.42 26.65 -27.80
C SER A 300 -16.74 25.15 -27.88
N GLY A 301 -17.46 24.58 -26.91
CA GLY A 301 -17.72 23.13 -26.83
C GLY A 301 -16.54 22.33 -26.26
N THR A 302 -15.56 22.99 -25.66
CA THR A 302 -14.45 22.37 -24.93
C THR A 302 -14.71 22.43 -23.42
N VAL A 303 -14.21 21.46 -22.68
CA VAL A 303 -14.20 21.47 -21.22
C VAL A 303 -12.80 21.86 -20.78
N GLN A 304 -12.71 22.95 -20.03
CA GLN A 304 -11.50 23.34 -19.30
C GLN A 304 -11.45 22.54 -18.02
N VAL A 305 -10.32 21.86 -17.80
CA VAL A 305 -10.03 21.10 -16.59
C VAL A 305 -8.87 21.79 -15.89
N GLU A 306 -9.08 22.09 -14.62
CA GLU A 306 -8.06 22.63 -13.73
C GLU A 306 -7.99 21.76 -12.50
N GLY A 307 -6.81 21.46 -11.98
CA GLY A 307 -6.70 20.64 -10.79
C GLY A 307 -5.40 20.83 -10.03
N TRP A 308 -5.35 20.18 -8.86
CA TRP A 308 -4.29 20.36 -7.89
C TRP A 308 -3.85 19.03 -7.30
N GLY A 309 -2.54 18.88 -7.16
CA GLY A 309 -1.89 17.71 -6.57
C GLY A 309 -1.89 16.47 -7.46
N HIS A 310 -1.30 15.40 -6.90
CA HIS A 310 -1.22 14.06 -7.49
C HIS A 310 -1.29 13.00 -6.38
N GLY A 311 -2.32 12.16 -6.46
CA GLY A 311 -2.60 11.07 -5.54
C GLY A 311 -3.92 11.28 -4.79
N HIS A 312 -4.10 10.59 -3.67
CA HIS A 312 -5.34 10.68 -2.88
C HIS A 312 -5.35 11.87 -1.90
N GLY A 313 -4.20 12.53 -1.67
CA GLY A 313 -4.06 13.73 -0.84
C GLY A 313 -4.24 13.51 0.68
N LEU A 314 -4.23 12.27 1.17
CA LEU A 314 -4.39 11.95 2.60
C LEU A 314 -3.02 11.79 3.26
N GLY A 315 -2.87 12.30 4.48
CA GLY A 315 -1.63 12.15 5.25
C GLY A 315 -0.48 12.97 4.66
N MET A 316 0.69 12.37 4.47
CA MET A 316 1.90 13.11 4.10
C MET A 316 1.99 13.38 2.59
N SER A 317 2.21 14.64 2.20
CA SER A 317 2.67 15.00 0.85
C SER A 317 4.17 14.75 0.73
N GLN A 318 4.61 14.01 -0.30
CA GLN A 318 6.02 13.75 -0.54
C GLN A 318 6.76 15.06 -0.91
N TYR A 319 6.23 15.84 -1.85
CA TYR A 319 6.82 17.15 -2.20
C TYR A 319 6.74 18.16 -1.07
N GLY A 320 5.68 18.13 -0.26
CA GLY A 320 5.62 18.94 0.94
C GLY A 320 6.66 18.54 1.99
N ALA A 321 6.91 17.23 2.17
CA ALA A 321 7.99 16.73 3.02
C ALA A 321 9.38 17.15 2.50
N LEU A 322 9.58 17.18 1.17
CA LEU A 322 10.79 17.75 0.55
C LEU A 322 10.97 19.21 0.95
N GLY A 323 9.96 20.06 0.74
CA GLY A 323 10.08 21.48 1.06
C GLY A 323 10.29 21.75 2.56
N LYS A 324 9.63 20.99 3.43
CA LYS A 324 9.87 21.04 4.89
C LYS A 324 11.30 20.67 5.25
N ALA A 325 11.84 19.61 4.62
CA ALA A 325 13.23 19.20 4.83
C ALA A 325 14.22 20.27 4.32
N LEU A 326 13.94 20.89 3.17
CA LEU A 326 14.77 21.98 2.63
C LEU A 326 14.78 23.23 3.53
N ARG A 327 13.71 23.47 4.29
CA ARG A 327 13.65 24.52 5.32
C ARG A 327 14.20 24.09 6.68
N GLY A 328 14.81 22.91 6.76
CA GLY A 328 15.54 22.43 7.96
C GLY A 328 14.69 21.66 8.96
N MET A 329 13.47 21.24 8.62
CA MET A 329 12.67 20.38 9.52
C MET A 329 13.27 18.97 9.62
N SER A 330 13.26 18.41 10.83
CA SER A 330 13.62 17.01 11.07
C SER A 330 12.51 16.07 10.60
N ALA A 331 12.82 14.79 10.38
CA ALA A 331 11.85 13.76 10.00
C ALA A 331 10.66 13.70 11.00
N GLY A 332 10.95 13.75 12.30
CA GLY A 332 9.90 13.76 13.33
C GLY A 332 8.99 14.98 13.27
N ALA A 333 9.53 16.16 12.93
CA ALA A 333 8.74 17.38 12.76
C ALA A 333 7.88 17.33 11.50
N ILE A 334 8.42 16.78 10.40
CA ILE A 334 7.68 16.54 9.15
C ILE A 334 6.48 15.61 9.42
N LEU A 335 6.74 14.45 10.03
CA LEU A 335 5.69 13.49 10.39
C LEU A 335 4.65 14.10 11.34
N GLY A 336 5.08 14.90 12.32
CA GLY A 336 4.19 15.59 13.24
C GLY A 336 3.29 16.63 12.55
N ALA A 337 3.77 17.26 11.47
CA ALA A 337 2.98 18.22 10.70
C ALA A 337 1.81 17.55 9.96
N TYR A 338 2.01 16.34 9.42
CA TYR A 338 0.97 15.64 8.63
C TYR A 338 0.06 14.73 9.46
N TYR A 339 0.61 14.01 10.45
CA TYR A 339 -0.15 12.99 11.19
C TYR A 339 -0.64 13.44 12.57
N GLY A 340 -0.58 14.75 12.83
CA GLY A 340 -1.16 15.43 13.99
C GLY A 340 -0.84 14.77 15.34
N PRO A 341 -1.80 14.09 16.00
CA PRO A 341 -1.61 13.50 17.31
C PRO A 341 -0.81 12.19 17.30
N ALA A 342 -0.52 11.59 16.14
CA ALA A 342 0.30 10.39 16.07
C ALA A 342 1.75 10.67 16.50
N ARG A 343 2.44 9.65 17.01
CA ARG A 343 3.82 9.77 17.49
C ARG A 343 4.69 8.66 16.92
N ALA A 344 5.84 9.04 16.38
CA ALA A 344 6.87 8.10 15.99
C ALA A 344 7.40 7.37 17.22
N THR A 345 7.28 6.04 17.23
CA THR A 345 7.65 5.16 18.35
C THR A 345 8.41 3.97 17.81
N ARG A 346 9.53 3.59 18.44
CA ARG A 346 10.24 2.36 18.10
C ARG A 346 9.50 1.16 18.68
N LEU A 347 9.02 0.25 17.83
CA LEU A 347 8.37 -0.98 18.28
C LEU A 347 9.39 -1.99 18.83
N PRO A 348 9.05 -2.72 19.90
CA PRO A 348 9.84 -3.88 20.28
C PRO A 348 9.62 -5.02 19.29
N GLN A 349 10.67 -5.81 19.01
CA GLN A 349 10.65 -6.87 17.98
C GLN A 349 9.49 -7.86 18.12
N ARG A 350 9.07 -8.18 19.35
CA ARG A 350 7.92 -9.07 19.61
C ARG A 350 6.58 -8.58 19.06
N ARG A 351 6.48 -7.29 18.68
CA ARG A 351 5.28 -6.69 18.06
C ARG A 351 5.42 -6.52 16.55
N ILE A 352 6.54 -6.95 15.98
CA ILE A 352 6.79 -6.93 14.54
C ILE A 352 6.65 -8.38 14.06
N PRO A 353 5.81 -8.65 13.05
CA PRO A 353 5.74 -9.95 12.40
C PRO A 353 7.13 -10.45 11.98
N ALA A 354 7.34 -11.77 12.02
CA ALA A 354 8.62 -12.35 11.61
C ALA A 354 8.90 -12.07 10.13
N GLU A 355 7.86 -12.09 9.31
CA GLU A 355 7.91 -11.87 7.87
C GLU A 355 6.76 -10.96 7.41
N VAL A 356 6.96 -10.33 6.26
CA VAL A 356 5.97 -9.60 5.46
C VAL A 356 5.86 -10.33 4.12
N ARG A 357 4.65 -10.67 3.70
CA ARG A 357 4.36 -11.35 2.43
C ARG A 357 3.78 -10.38 1.41
N VAL A 358 4.54 -10.10 0.35
CA VAL A 358 4.20 -9.13 -0.68
C VAL A 358 3.85 -9.84 -1.99
N LEU A 359 2.66 -9.62 -2.53
CA LEU A 359 2.32 -10.04 -3.89
C LEU A 359 3.09 -9.17 -4.90
N VAL A 360 4.06 -9.79 -5.61
CA VAL A 360 4.93 -9.09 -6.58
C VAL A 360 4.53 -9.35 -8.03
N SER A 361 3.77 -10.40 -8.31
CA SER A 361 3.20 -10.70 -9.62
C SER A 361 2.03 -11.69 -9.47
N ASP A 362 1.01 -11.57 -10.32
CA ASP A 362 -0.16 -12.47 -10.38
C ASP A 362 -0.68 -12.69 -11.82
N ASP A 363 0.14 -12.41 -12.82
CA ASP A 363 -0.27 -12.39 -14.24
C ASP A 363 0.56 -13.31 -15.15
N HIS A 364 1.57 -14.00 -14.59
CA HIS A 364 2.40 -14.94 -15.33
C HIS A 364 1.74 -16.33 -15.41
N THR A 365 2.12 -17.14 -16.39
CA THR A 365 1.81 -18.59 -16.43
C THR A 365 3.06 -19.45 -16.31
N THR A 366 4.23 -18.82 -16.48
CA THR A 366 5.55 -19.42 -16.33
C THR A 366 6.48 -18.41 -15.69
N ALA A 367 7.45 -18.88 -14.91
CA ALA A 367 8.47 -18.04 -14.29
C ALA A 367 9.82 -18.75 -14.30
N THR A 368 10.91 -18.00 -14.50
CA THR A 368 12.27 -18.50 -14.30
C THR A 368 12.87 -17.82 -13.09
N LEU A 369 13.31 -18.60 -12.11
CA LEU A 369 13.97 -18.13 -10.91
C LEU A 369 15.47 -18.40 -11.01
N VAL A 370 16.27 -17.41 -10.59
CA VAL A 370 17.72 -17.53 -10.41
C VAL A 370 18.09 -17.00 -9.04
N GLY A 371 18.73 -17.82 -8.23
CA GLY A 371 19.34 -17.43 -6.97
C GLY A 371 20.79 -16.96 -7.14
N SER A 372 21.23 -16.14 -6.20
CA SER A 372 22.65 -15.80 -6.00
C SER A 372 23.53 -17.02 -5.72
N GLY A 373 22.96 -18.07 -5.12
CA GLY A 373 23.58 -19.38 -4.89
C GLY A 373 22.57 -20.53 -5.07
N PRO A 374 22.91 -21.75 -4.62
CA PRO A 374 22.01 -22.89 -4.65
C PRO A 374 20.67 -22.58 -3.96
N VAL A 375 19.57 -23.09 -4.51
CA VAL A 375 18.23 -22.90 -3.95
C VAL A 375 17.61 -24.23 -3.54
N GLN A 376 16.72 -24.19 -2.55
CA GLN A 376 15.92 -25.32 -2.11
C GLN A 376 14.44 -25.01 -2.33
N VAL A 377 13.68 -26.05 -2.67
CA VAL A 377 12.23 -26.01 -2.90
C VAL A 377 11.57 -26.77 -1.76
N LEU A 378 10.62 -26.14 -1.08
CA LEU A 378 9.88 -26.68 0.06
C LEU A 378 8.37 -26.74 -0.26
N ASP A 379 7.66 -27.64 0.42
CA ASP A 379 6.21 -27.66 0.44
C ASP A 379 5.62 -26.74 1.53
N ASP A 380 4.29 -26.67 1.61
CA ASP A 380 3.53 -25.86 2.60
C ASP A 380 3.84 -26.21 4.07
N HIS A 381 4.42 -27.38 4.33
CA HIS A 381 4.82 -27.81 5.68
C HIS A 381 6.29 -27.51 5.98
N GLY A 382 6.99 -26.83 5.06
CA GLY A 382 8.42 -26.57 5.13
C GLY A 382 9.28 -27.82 4.89
N GLN A 383 8.70 -28.92 4.40
CA GLN A 383 9.44 -30.11 4.05
C GLN A 383 10.17 -29.89 2.73
N LEU A 384 11.46 -30.23 2.70
CA LEU A 384 12.26 -30.19 1.48
C LEU A 384 11.64 -31.11 0.42
N LEU A 385 11.35 -30.57 -0.76
CA LEU A 385 10.97 -31.31 -1.97
C LEU A 385 12.19 -31.63 -2.82
N GLY A 386 13.19 -30.73 -2.81
CA GLY A 386 14.52 -30.94 -3.36
C GLY A 386 15.27 -29.62 -3.53
N ALA A 387 16.37 -29.63 -4.29
CA ALA A 387 17.24 -28.48 -4.44
C ALA A 387 17.68 -28.29 -5.89
N ALA A 388 18.01 -27.05 -6.25
CA ALA A 388 18.70 -26.73 -7.49
C ALA A 388 20.13 -26.24 -7.16
N PRO A 389 21.14 -27.12 -7.26
CA PRO A 389 22.54 -26.74 -7.05
C PRO A 389 23.03 -25.64 -8.00
N THR A 390 22.43 -25.56 -9.20
CA THR A 390 22.69 -24.49 -10.17
C THR A 390 22.19 -23.12 -9.70
N GLY A 391 21.31 -23.10 -8.70
CA GLY A 391 20.59 -21.92 -8.26
C GLY A 391 19.46 -21.51 -9.21
N ALA A 392 19.10 -22.31 -10.22
CA ALA A 392 18.11 -21.91 -11.22
C ALA A 392 16.96 -22.92 -11.37
N LEU A 393 15.73 -22.40 -11.42
CA LEU A 393 14.48 -23.13 -11.55
C LEU A 393 13.63 -22.51 -12.66
N SER A 394 12.86 -23.33 -13.37
CA SER A 394 11.76 -22.87 -14.22
C SER A 394 10.46 -23.49 -13.72
N GLY A 395 9.45 -22.66 -13.48
CA GLY A 395 8.13 -23.07 -13.04
C GLY A 395 7.07 -22.78 -14.10
N ASP A 396 6.10 -23.68 -14.22
CA ASP A 396 4.90 -23.53 -15.05
C ASP A 396 3.65 -23.88 -14.25
N LEU A 397 2.57 -23.12 -14.49
CA LEU A 397 1.24 -23.49 -14.04
C LEU A 397 0.58 -24.41 -15.05
N GLY A 398 0.14 -25.59 -14.62
CA GLY A 398 -0.62 -26.50 -15.47
C GLY A 398 -1.68 -27.29 -14.72
N PRO A 399 -2.26 -28.32 -15.36
CA PRO A 399 -3.26 -29.16 -14.71
C PRO A 399 -2.68 -29.80 -13.44
N GLY A 400 -3.38 -29.61 -12.31
CA GLY A 400 -2.97 -30.10 -10.99
C GLY A 400 -2.14 -29.12 -10.15
N GLY A 401 -1.75 -27.97 -10.70
CA GLY A 401 -1.01 -26.93 -9.98
C GLY A 401 0.35 -26.61 -10.62
N ILE A 402 1.26 -26.09 -9.80
CA ILE A 402 2.57 -25.61 -10.20
C ILE A 402 3.53 -26.79 -10.31
N ARG A 403 4.23 -26.87 -11.43
CA ARG A 403 5.41 -27.71 -11.60
C ARG A 403 6.63 -26.83 -11.71
N ALA A 404 7.74 -27.24 -11.10
CA ALA A 404 9.02 -26.56 -11.24
C ALA A 404 10.09 -27.57 -11.63
N ARG A 405 11.10 -27.14 -12.37
CA ARG A 405 12.23 -27.99 -12.77
C ARG A 405 13.54 -27.27 -12.62
N VAL A 406 14.58 -28.01 -12.26
CA VAL A 406 15.96 -27.51 -12.26
C VAL A 406 16.37 -27.22 -13.70
N VAL A 407 16.96 -26.05 -13.91
CA VAL A 407 17.46 -25.63 -15.22
C VAL A 407 18.94 -25.25 -15.13
N PRO A 408 19.69 -25.31 -16.25
CA PRO A 408 21.01 -24.70 -16.31
C PRO A 408 20.92 -23.23 -15.93
N ARG A 409 21.88 -22.74 -15.13
CA ARG A 409 21.90 -21.33 -14.73
C ARG A 409 22.06 -20.47 -15.99
N PRO A 410 21.07 -19.63 -16.35
CA PRO A 410 21.25 -18.72 -17.47
C PRO A 410 22.39 -17.75 -17.14
N PRO A 411 23.11 -17.22 -18.15
CA PRO A 411 24.05 -16.14 -17.92
C PRO A 411 23.32 -15.03 -17.18
N VAL A 412 23.86 -14.59 -16.03
CA VAL A 412 23.31 -13.43 -15.32
C VAL A 412 23.67 -12.21 -16.17
N THR A 413 22.85 -11.92 -17.17
CA THR A 413 22.92 -10.65 -17.88
C THR A 413 22.53 -9.53 -16.92
N ALA A 414 23.08 -8.35 -17.18
CA ALA A 414 22.85 -7.12 -16.41
C ALA A 414 21.38 -6.95 -15.99
N PRO A 415 21.09 -6.23 -14.89
CA PRO A 415 19.74 -6.08 -14.38
C PRO A 415 18.78 -5.75 -15.53
N VAL A 416 17.78 -6.61 -15.73
CA VAL A 416 16.60 -6.18 -16.49
C VAL A 416 15.94 -5.17 -15.56
N PRO A 417 15.79 -3.89 -15.97
CA PRO A 417 15.10 -2.92 -15.13
C PRO A 417 13.75 -3.53 -14.73
N PRO A 418 13.30 -3.32 -13.48
CA PRO A 418 12.02 -3.85 -13.05
C PRO A 418 10.98 -3.48 -14.11
N PRO A 419 10.05 -4.40 -14.40
CA PRO A 419 9.04 -4.15 -15.41
C PRO A 419 8.31 -2.86 -14.98
N PRO A 420 7.85 -2.02 -15.93
CA PRO A 420 6.97 -0.92 -15.54
C PRO A 420 5.84 -1.53 -14.71
N LEU A 421 5.63 -1.01 -13.50
CA LEU A 421 4.55 -1.47 -12.62
C LEU A 421 3.28 -1.49 -13.45
N ARG A 422 2.61 -2.64 -13.52
CA ARG A 422 1.34 -2.74 -14.23
C ARG A 422 0.28 -2.04 -13.39
N GLY A 423 0.06 -0.78 -13.75
CA GLY A 423 -0.75 0.24 -13.12
C GLY A 423 -0.24 1.57 -13.66
N ARG A 424 -1.07 2.37 -14.32
CA ARG A 424 -0.62 3.61 -14.98
C ARG A 424 -0.17 4.64 -13.95
N VAL A 425 1.09 4.56 -13.53
CA VAL A 425 1.83 5.70 -12.98
C VAL A 425 3.27 5.58 -13.44
N PRO A 426 3.79 6.54 -14.24
CA PRO A 426 5.23 6.63 -14.38
C PRO A 426 5.80 6.94 -12.99
N ALA A 427 6.62 6.02 -12.45
CA ALA A 427 7.51 6.36 -11.35
C ALA A 427 8.22 7.64 -11.72
N PHE A 428 8.01 8.72 -10.94
CA PHE A 428 8.52 10.09 -11.15
C PHE A 428 9.05 10.24 -12.58
N ALA A 429 8.16 10.28 -13.60
CA ALA A 429 8.60 10.58 -14.96
C ALA A 429 9.55 11.77 -14.86
N ASP A 430 10.73 11.65 -15.46
CA ASP A 430 11.91 12.54 -15.47
C ASP A 430 11.61 14.05 -15.56
N VAL A 431 10.85 14.60 -14.63
CA VAL A 431 10.80 16.03 -14.36
C VAL A 431 11.97 16.24 -13.45
N ARG A 432 13.15 16.42 -14.07
CA ARG A 432 14.39 16.78 -13.39
C ARG A 432 14.06 17.86 -12.36
N THR A 433 14.11 17.52 -11.08
CA THR A 433 14.26 18.53 -10.04
C THR A 433 15.48 19.36 -10.40
N PRO A 434 15.39 20.69 -10.47
CA PRO A 434 16.57 21.53 -10.65
C PRO A 434 17.62 21.12 -9.62
N ALA A 435 18.87 20.95 -10.06
CA ALA A 435 19.95 20.58 -9.18
C ALA A 435 19.99 21.54 -7.99
N LEU A 436 19.93 20.99 -6.76
CA LEU A 436 20.10 21.76 -5.54
C LEU A 436 21.46 22.48 -5.61
N PRO A 437 21.52 23.80 -5.33
CA PRO A 437 22.79 24.49 -5.23
C PRO A 437 23.64 23.85 -4.10
N PRO A 438 24.97 23.78 -4.25
CA PRO A 438 25.82 23.15 -3.24
C PRO A 438 25.64 23.84 -1.89
N THR A 439 25.35 23.04 -0.86
CA THR A 439 25.31 23.51 0.53
C THR A 439 26.73 23.84 0.98
N GLY A 440 27.07 25.13 1.00
CA GLY A 440 28.22 25.62 1.74
C GLY A 440 28.08 25.34 3.25
N PRO A 441 29.18 25.34 4.02
CA PRO A 441 29.13 25.11 5.45
C PRO A 441 28.23 26.15 6.13
N ALA A 442 27.39 25.69 7.06
CA ALA A 442 26.46 26.52 7.81
C ALA A 442 27.17 27.75 8.42
N PRO A 443 26.63 28.97 8.28
CA PRO A 443 27.15 30.12 9.00
C PRO A 443 26.92 29.91 10.51
N GLY A 444 27.95 30.15 11.30
CA GLY A 444 27.83 30.19 12.76
C GLY A 444 26.82 31.26 13.22
N PRO A 445 26.30 31.16 14.45
CA PRO A 445 25.28 32.08 14.94
C PRO A 445 25.83 33.52 14.96
N PRO A 446 25.09 34.52 14.42
CA PRO A 446 25.57 35.88 14.41
C PRO A 446 25.54 36.49 15.82
N ALA A 447 26.62 37.18 16.18
CA ALA A 447 26.71 38.01 17.36
C ALA A 447 25.70 39.17 17.27
N LEU A 448 25.03 39.45 18.38
CA LEU A 448 24.14 40.60 18.56
C LEU A 448 24.89 41.91 18.28
N SER A 449 24.50 42.60 17.22
CA SER A 449 24.90 43.99 16.97
C SER A 449 23.65 44.82 16.69
N THR A 450 23.48 45.86 17.48
CA THR A 450 22.40 46.85 17.41
C THR A 450 22.66 47.79 16.23
N GLY A 451 21.92 47.61 15.15
CA GLY A 451 21.89 48.55 14.02
C GLY A 451 20.73 48.22 13.09
N ALA A 452 19.74 49.11 13.02
CA ALA A 452 18.61 48.97 12.12
C ALA A 452 19.04 49.17 10.65
N PRO A 453 18.68 48.27 9.71
CA PRO A 453 18.81 48.53 8.28
C PRO A 453 17.44 48.79 7.62
N GLN A 454 17.42 49.78 6.73
CA GLN A 454 16.31 50.14 5.84
C GLN A 454 15.95 49.00 4.85
N PRO A 455 14.70 48.96 4.34
CA PRO A 455 14.23 47.88 3.48
C PRO A 455 14.72 48.01 2.03
N GLN A 456 15.23 46.90 1.46
CA GLN A 456 15.33 46.69 0.01
C GLN A 456 14.14 45.86 -0.49
N PRO A 457 13.62 46.12 -1.71
CA PRO A 457 12.40 45.49 -2.22
C PRO A 457 12.65 44.05 -2.67
N GLN A 458 11.84 43.10 -2.18
CA GLN A 458 11.76 41.74 -2.70
C GLN A 458 10.93 41.71 -4.00
N PRO A 459 11.28 40.90 -5.01
CA PRO A 459 10.38 40.61 -6.12
C PRO A 459 9.16 39.82 -5.59
N ALA A 460 7.96 40.25 -5.98
CA ALA A 460 6.70 39.73 -5.51
C ALA A 460 6.59 38.21 -5.74
N ALA A 461 6.37 37.45 -4.67
CA ALA A 461 5.88 36.09 -4.75
C ALA A 461 4.51 36.12 -5.44
N ILE A 462 4.34 35.33 -6.51
CA ILE A 462 3.03 35.06 -7.07
C ILE A 462 2.31 34.16 -6.05
N VAL A 463 1.49 34.76 -5.20
CA VAL A 463 0.59 34.06 -4.29
C VAL A 463 -0.60 33.59 -5.12
N HIS A 464 -0.64 32.31 -5.48
CA HIS A 464 -1.83 31.69 -6.04
C HIS A 464 -2.86 31.44 -4.91
N PRO A 465 -4.16 31.66 -5.16
CA PRO A 465 -5.19 31.44 -4.14
C PRO A 465 -5.23 29.96 -3.74
N PRO A 466 -5.42 29.65 -2.45
CA PRO A 466 -5.55 28.27 -1.98
C PRO A 466 -6.80 27.60 -2.59
N PRO A 467 -6.83 26.25 -2.67
CA PRO A 467 -8.04 25.53 -3.09
C PRO A 467 -9.25 25.92 -2.23
N PRO A 468 -10.47 25.90 -2.78
CA PRO A 468 -11.66 26.35 -2.07
C PRO A 468 -11.90 25.53 -0.79
N PRO A 469 -12.30 26.16 0.33
CA PRO A 469 -12.56 25.46 1.58
C PRO A 469 -13.80 24.56 1.46
N PRO A 470 -13.86 23.42 2.17
CA PRO A 470 -15.07 22.59 2.24
C PRO A 470 -16.20 23.37 2.91
N ALA A 471 -17.41 23.25 2.38
CA ALA A 471 -18.60 23.94 2.89
C ALA A 471 -18.88 23.52 4.35
N ARG A 472 -19.03 24.51 5.24
CA ARG A 472 -19.50 24.27 6.61
C ARG A 472 -20.98 23.89 6.56
N ILE A 473 -21.30 22.64 6.93
CA ILE A 473 -22.68 22.25 7.19
C ILE A 473 -23.14 22.98 8.46
N ALA A 474 -24.03 23.96 8.31
CA ALA A 474 -24.78 24.51 9.43
C ALA A 474 -25.77 23.44 9.93
N PRO A 475 -25.89 23.20 11.25
CA PRO A 475 -26.88 22.26 11.75
C PRO A 475 -28.28 22.78 11.42
N LEU A 476 -29.02 22.02 10.62
CA LEU A 476 -30.42 22.27 10.35
C LEU A 476 -31.20 22.11 11.66
N VAL A 477 -31.64 23.23 12.23
CA VAL A 477 -32.61 23.25 13.33
C VAL A 477 -33.94 22.78 12.76
N THR A 478 -34.32 21.54 13.05
CA THR A 478 -35.68 21.05 12.77
C THR A 478 -36.58 21.38 13.95
N THR A 479 -37.40 22.42 13.78
CA THR A 479 -38.60 22.63 14.60
C THR A 479 -39.62 21.54 14.29
N GLY A 480 -40.22 20.97 15.33
CA GLY A 480 -41.04 19.78 15.24
C GLY A 480 -42.37 19.99 14.51
N ALA A 481 -42.76 18.98 13.73
CA ALA A 481 -44.16 18.68 13.43
C ALA A 481 -44.30 17.16 13.27
N ARG A 482 -45.15 16.56 14.11
CA ARG A 482 -45.57 15.16 14.01
C ARG A 482 -46.59 15.03 12.88
N SER A 483 -46.36 14.14 11.94
CA SER A 483 -47.40 13.63 11.04
C SER A 483 -47.16 12.15 10.75
N ARG A 484 -48.15 11.33 11.13
CA ARG A 484 -48.26 9.90 10.85
C ARG A 484 -49.03 9.72 9.53
N VAL A 485 -48.49 8.97 8.57
CA VAL A 485 -49.21 8.35 7.43
C VAL A 485 -48.45 7.06 7.03
N PRO A 486 -49.12 5.96 6.59
CA PRO A 486 -48.72 4.59 6.89
C PRO A 486 -47.84 3.92 5.82
N VAL A 487 -47.19 2.84 6.25
CA VAL A 487 -46.41 1.91 5.42
C VAL A 487 -47.34 0.93 4.72
N THR A 488 -47.29 0.90 3.39
CA THR A 488 -47.86 -0.19 2.58
C THR A 488 -46.71 -1.03 2.04
N ALA A 489 -46.67 -2.31 2.41
CA ALA A 489 -45.73 -3.28 1.90
C ALA A 489 -46.16 -3.78 0.52
N LEU A 490 -45.20 -3.88 -0.41
CA LEU A 490 -45.30 -4.74 -1.58
C LEU A 490 -43.94 -5.39 -1.83
N SER A 491 -44.00 -6.72 -1.89
CA SER A 491 -42.92 -7.69 -1.95
C SER A 491 -42.45 -7.99 -3.37
N ALA A 492 -41.20 -8.44 -3.45
CA ALA A 492 -40.51 -9.28 -4.46
C ALA A 492 -39.23 -8.56 -4.92
N GLY A 493 -38.03 -9.14 -4.90
CA GLY A 493 -37.58 -10.52 -4.76
C GLY A 493 -36.31 -10.63 -5.60
N GLY A 494 -35.17 -11.01 -5.02
CA GLY A 494 -33.93 -11.18 -5.78
C GLY A 494 -32.68 -11.00 -4.93
N ALA A 495 -32.20 -12.12 -4.40
CA ALA A 495 -31.09 -12.32 -3.46
C ALA A 495 -29.83 -11.44 -3.65
N GLY A 496 -29.50 -10.67 -2.60
CA GLY A 496 -28.15 -10.21 -2.30
C GLY A 496 -27.83 -10.60 -0.85
N VAL A 497 -26.73 -11.33 -0.67
CA VAL A 497 -26.25 -11.82 0.64
C VAL A 497 -25.81 -10.63 1.49
N VAL A 498 -26.52 -10.39 2.60
CA VAL A 498 -26.12 -9.42 3.64
C VAL A 498 -25.42 -10.19 4.76
N VAL A 499 -24.14 -9.92 4.97
CA VAL A 499 -23.39 -10.38 6.15
C VAL A 499 -23.80 -9.50 7.34
N LEU A 500 -24.53 -10.06 8.29
CA LEU A 500 -24.86 -9.41 9.56
C LEU A 500 -23.62 -9.36 10.46
N GLY A 501 -23.11 -8.15 10.73
CA GLY A 501 -22.16 -7.89 11.81
C GLY A 501 -22.83 -7.99 13.18
N ALA A 502 -22.33 -8.89 14.03
CA ALA A 502 -22.78 -9.03 15.41
C ALA A 502 -22.31 -7.84 16.27
N LEU A 503 -23.26 -7.05 16.80
CA LEU A 503 -23.03 -6.04 17.83
C LEU A 503 -23.00 -6.71 19.21
N VAL A 504 -21.81 -6.78 19.80
CA VAL A 504 -21.63 -7.15 21.22
C VAL A 504 -21.99 -5.94 22.08
N ALA A 505 -23.15 -6.00 22.74
CA ALA A 505 -23.57 -5.02 23.74
C ALA A 505 -22.83 -5.25 25.07
N VAL A 506 -21.90 -4.36 25.41
CA VAL A 506 -21.28 -4.31 26.74
C VAL A 506 -22.24 -3.63 27.71
N GLY A 507 -22.84 -4.42 28.60
CA GLY A 507 -23.73 -3.95 29.65
C GLY A 507 -22.97 -3.21 30.76
N VAL A 508 -23.21 -1.90 30.89
CA VAL A 508 -22.72 -1.09 32.01
C VAL A 508 -23.64 -1.28 33.23
N ARG A 509 -23.16 -2.02 34.23
CA ARG A 509 -23.81 -2.12 35.56
C ARG A 509 -23.62 -0.80 36.33
N ARG A 510 -24.71 -0.05 36.53
CA ARG A 510 -24.77 1.08 37.47
C ARG A 510 -24.73 0.58 38.92
N VAL A 511 -23.72 0.98 39.68
CA VAL A 511 -23.65 0.82 41.14
C VAL A 511 -24.39 1.99 41.79
N ARG A 512 -25.41 1.70 42.61
CA ARG A 512 -26.07 2.66 43.51
C ARG A 512 -25.30 2.75 44.84
N PRO A 513 -25.19 3.92 45.48
CA PRO A 513 -24.56 4.05 46.79
C PRO A 513 -25.52 3.63 47.91
N ARG A 514 -25.01 2.88 48.89
CA ARG A 514 -25.69 2.62 50.17
C ARG A 514 -25.36 3.75 51.14
N ARG A 515 -26.39 4.41 51.67
CA ARG A 515 -26.33 5.16 52.93
C ARG A 515 -26.47 4.18 54.09
N ARG A 516 -25.48 4.15 54.97
CA ARG A 516 -25.59 4.40 56.42
C ARG A 516 -24.19 4.50 57.00
#